data_AF-A0A819R0Z3-F1
#
_entry.id   AF-A0A819R0Z3-F1
#
_cell.length_a   1.000
_cell.length_b   1.000
_cell.length_c   1.000
_cell.angle_alpha   90.00
_cell.angle_beta   90.00
_cell.angle_gamma   90.00
#
_symmetry.space_group_name_H-M   'P 1'
#
loop_
_entity.id
_entity.type
_entity.pdbx_description
1 polymer ?
#
loop_
_entity_poly.entity_id
_entity_poly.type
_entity_poly.pdbx_seq_one_letter_code
_entity_poly.pdbx_strand_id
1 'polypeptide(L)'
;NAMNLLNEPIGIQTISLAAVEDIVVWIILAVASAFSSGGSALQGVYTMLYTLAFIIVMIFIIRPIFNRIHAYYLRHDDDCNLYVVVGCFLLLVLGAFTTEMMGIHAFFGAFIAGLCIPRKGELIEFLSLRIELIIVEFFLPLYFANSGLNTRLTLLNTGRIWWTLCVLIILASVAKIVPVTLATRLCTRKPWYYCTSMGILMNTRGIVQLIVLNIGVELNILSPVIFAMFVVMATVLTFSTSPILYLLYRRKHDSTKLEDSNNAQSLQLILEEENNRNDHQDDVPTVELESSLQRHILDDSTKMNNRRKGLYTSVDVRFNTSQSLLHSERYQSRRYSRMTLF
;
A
#
# COMPACT_ATOMS: atom_id res chain seq x y z
N ASN A 1 -10.34 3.10 0.00
CA ASN A 1 -11.41 4.11 -0.23
C ASN A 1 -12.51 4.13 0.82
N ALA A 2 -13.14 3.01 1.20
CA ALA A 2 -14.33 3.02 2.08
C ALA A 2 -14.17 3.67 3.49
N MET A 3 -12.94 3.79 4.02
CA MET A 3 -12.67 4.44 5.32
C MET A 3 -11.68 5.62 5.23
N ASN A 4 -11.39 6.12 4.02
CA ASN A 4 -10.39 7.17 3.74
C ASN A 4 -8.98 6.93 4.32
N LEU A 5 -8.66 5.70 4.72
CA LEU A 5 -7.39 5.33 5.37
C LEU A 5 -6.14 5.54 4.51
N LEU A 6 -6.29 5.66 3.18
CA LEU A 6 -5.16 5.88 2.26
C LEU A 6 -4.45 7.21 2.51
N ASN A 7 -5.18 8.19 3.05
CA ASN A 7 -4.65 9.51 3.38
C ASN A 7 -4.18 9.61 4.84
N GLU A 8 -4.41 8.56 5.64
CA GLU A 8 -3.95 8.47 7.02
C GLU A 8 -2.55 7.81 7.07
N PRO A 9 -1.70 8.15 8.05
CA PRO A 9 -0.36 7.59 8.15
C PRO A 9 -0.37 6.07 8.32
N ILE A 10 -1.44 5.50 8.86
CA ILE A 10 -1.60 4.04 8.95
C ILE A 10 -1.70 3.39 7.57
N GLY A 11 -2.43 3.98 6.62
CA GLY A 11 -2.57 3.44 5.28
C GLY A 11 -1.27 3.56 4.49
N ILE A 12 -0.60 4.72 4.56
CA ILE A 12 0.68 4.95 3.87
C ILE A 12 1.77 3.98 4.37
N GLN A 13 1.86 3.79 5.70
CA GLN A 13 2.81 2.85 6.30
C GLN A 13 2.48 1.40 5.93
N THR A 14 1.20 1.04 5.94
CA THR A 14 0.71 -0.29 5.51
C THR A 14 1.08 -0.57 4.06
N ILE A 15 0.82 0.35 3.14
CA ILE A 15 1.14 0.19 1.71
C ILE A 15 2.64 0.03 1.49
N SER A 16 3.45 0.80 2.23
CA SER A 16 4.91 0.69 2.17
C SER A 16 5.38 -0.69 2.64
N LEU A 17 4.80 -1.22 3.71
CA LEU A 17 5.11 -2.55 4.23
C LEU A 17 4.69 -3.65 3.24
N ALA A 18 3.50 -3.54 2.65
CA ALA A 18 3.03 -4.44 1.60
C ALA A 18 3.97 -4.44 0.38
N ALA A 19 4.48 -3.28 -0.03
CA ALA A 19 5.43 -3.21 -1.15
C ALA A 19 6.74 -3.96 -0.85
N VAL A 20 7.22 -3.93 0.39
CA VAL A 20 8.41 -4.70 0.82
C VAL A 20 8.10 -6.19 0.85
N GLU A 21 6.92 -6.58 1.34
CA GLU A 21 6.47 -7.97 1.31
C GLU A 21 6.46 -8.53 -0.13
N ASP A 22 5.91 -7.76 -1.08
CA ASP A 22 5.84 -8.20 -2.47
C ASP A 22 7.24 -8.47 -3.04
N ILE A 23 8.23 -7.62 -2.75
CA ILE A 23 9.63 -7.86 -3.16
C ILE A 23 10.14 -9.20 -2.63
N VAL A 24 9.87 -9.52 -1.36
CA VAL A 24 10.28 -10.81 -0.76
C VAL A 24 9.57 -11.98 -1.46
N VAL A 25 8.27 -11.86 -1.74
CA VAL A 25 7.50 -12.88 -2.46
C VAL A 25 8.09 -13.12 -3.85
N TRP A 26 8.44 -12.06 -4.58
CA TRP A 26 9.06 -12.18 -5.90
C TRP A 26 10.43 -12.85 -5.87
N ILE A 27 11.25 -12.56 -4.86
CA ILE A 27 12.54 -13.24 -4.68
C ILE A 27 12.33 -14.73 -4.43
N ILE A 28 11.41 -15.09 -3.52
CA ILE A 28 11.08 -16.48 -3.22
C ILE A 28 10.56 -17.20 -4.46
N LEU A 29 9.67 -16.57 -5.22
CA LEU A 29 9.10 -17.15 -6.43
C LEU A 29 10.15 -17.31 -7.54
N ALA A 30 11.07 -16.35 -7.71
CA ALA A 30 12.16 -16.46 -8.67
C ALA A 30 13.08 -17.64 -8.34
N VAL A 31 13.43 -17.79 -7.06
CA VAL A 31 14.21 -18.94 -6.58
C VAL A 31 13.44 -20.24 -6.81
N ALA A 32 12.16 -20.29 -6.44
CA ALA A 32 11.33 -21.48 -6.63
C ALA A 32 11.21 -21.87 -8.12
N SER A 33 11.06 -20.89 -9.01
CA SER A 33 11.05 -21.07 -10.47
C SER A 33 12.34 -21.66 -11.01
N ALA A 34 13.50 -21.26 -10.47
CA ALA A 34 14.79 -21.80 -10.90
C ALA A 34 14.97 -23.28 -10.53
N PHE A 35 14.29 -23.75 -9.47
CA PHE A 35 14.35 -25.15 -9.04
C PHE A 35 13.25 -26.03 -9.64
N SER A 36 12.14 -25.46 -10.12
CA SER A 36 11.03 -26.24 -10.69
C SER A 36 11.30 -26.79 -12.09
N SER A 37 12.32 -26.31 -12.83
CA SER A 37 12.57 -26.67 -14.23
C SER A 37 13.05 -28.12 -14.47
N GLY A 38 12.96 -29.02 -13.48
CA GLY A 38 13.16 -30.48 -13.64
C GLY A 38 14.58 -30.92 -14.04
N GLY A 39 15.51 -29.99 -14.14
CA GLY A 39 16.91 -30.24 -14.52
C GLY A 39 17.77 -30.73 -13.37
N SER A 40 18.99 -31.17 -13.69
CA SER A 40 20.04 -31.39 -12.69
C SER A 40 20.28 -30.11 -11.87
N ALA A 41 20.76 -30.23 -10.62
CA ALA A 41 21.07 -29.07 -9.78
C ALA A 41 21.99 -28.04 -10.47
N LEU A 42 22.85 -28.50 -11.39
CA LEU A 42 23.67 -27.64 -12.24
C LEU A 42 22.85 -26.74 -13.17
N GLN A 43 21.75 -27.23 -13.75
CA GLN A 43 20.88 -26.45 -14.62
C GLN A 43 20.21 -25.31 -13.85
N GLY A 44 19.75 -25.57 -12.62
CA GLY A 44 19.21 -24.52 -11.75
C GLY A 44 20.23 -23.43 -11.43
N VAL A 45 21.50 -23.80 -11.22
CA VAL A 45 22.60 -22.84 -11.01
C VAL A 45 22.83 -22.00 -12.28
N TYR A 46 22.82 -22.60 -13.47
CA TYR A 46 22.95 -21.86 -14.72
C TYR A 46 21.78 -20.89 -14.93
N THR A 47 20.55 -21.33 -14.71
CA THR A 47 19.36 -20.46 -14.78
C THR A 47 19.48 -19.29 -13.81
N MET A 48 19.91 -19.53 -12.57
CA MET A 48 20.14 -18.46 -11.59
C MET A 48 21.22 -17.46 -12.06
N LEU A 49 22.33 -17.95 -12.62
CA LEU A 49 23.41 -17.10 -13.13
C LEU A 49 22.95 -16.26 -14.34
N TYR A 50 22.23 -16.87 -15.28
CA TYR A 50 21.66 -16.16 -16.43
C TYR A 50 20.65 -15.11 -15.97
N THR A 51 19.80 -15.40 -14.98
CA THR A 51 18.85 -14.44 -14.40
C THR A 51 19.59 -13.25 -13.81
N LEU A 52 20.65 -13.50 -13.04
CA LEU A 52 21.44 -12.45 -12.42
C LEU A 52 22.13 -11.58 -13.47
N ALA A 53 22.72 -12.20 -14.50
CA ALA A 53 23.31 -11.50 -15.63
C ALA A 53 22.27 -10.64 -16.37
N PHE A 54 21.07 -11.16 -16.61
CA PHE A 54 19.96 -10.43 -17.23
C PHE A 54 19.56 -9.21 -16.39
N ILE A 55 19.41 -9.36 -15.07
CA ILE A 55 19.10 -8.25 -14.16
C ILE A 55 20.19 -7.18 -14.21
N ILE A 56 21.46 -7.58 -14.19
CA ILE A 56 22.61 -6.66 -14.28
C ILE A 56 22.56 -5.90 -15.60
N VAL A 57 22.37 -6.59 -16.74
CA VAL A 57 22.26 -5.94 -18.06
C VAL A 57 21.09 -4.97 -18.10
N MET A 58 19.92 -5.35 -17.58
CA MET A 58 18.75 -4.48 -17.56
C MET A 58 18.99 -3.21 -16.74
N ILE A 59 19.57 -3.34 -15.54
CA ILE A 59 19.79 -2.21 -14.64
C ILE A 59 20.94 -1.30 -15.10
N PHE A 60 22.06 -1.87 -15.55
CA PHE A 60 23.28 -1.11 -15.83
C PHE A 60 23.46 -0.72 -17.30
N ILE A 61 22.77 -1.38 -18.23
CA ILE A 61 22.89 -1.08 -19.67
C ILE A 61 21.57 -0.52 -20.20
N ILE A 62 20.48 -1.27 -20.06
CA ILE A 62 19.20 -0.89 -20.69
C ILE A 62 18.59 0.35 -20.03
N ARG A 63 18.49 0.37 -18.70
CA ARG A 63 17.95 1.52 -17.96
C ARG A 63 18.65 2.84 -18.28
N PRO A 64 19.99 2.97 -18.26
CA PRO A 64 20.64 4.23 -18.63
C PRO A 64 20.48 4.60 -20.10
N ILE A 65 20.46 3.62 -21.02
CA ILE A 65 20.17 3.89 -22.44
C ILE A 65 18.76 4.48 -22.58
N PHE A 66 17.77 3.85 -21.94
CA PHE A 66 16.38 4.28 -22.01
C PHE A 66 16.18 5.67 -21.38
N ASN A 67 16.85 5.95 -20.26
CA ASN A 67 16.86 7.28 -19.64
C ASN A 67 17.51 8.35 -20.54
N ARG A 68 18.57 8.02 -21.26
CA ARG A 68 19.23 8.94 -22.21
C ARG A 68 18.35 9.24 -23.41
N ILE A 69 17.71 8.21 -23.98
CA ILE A 69 16.76 8.35 -25.08
C ILE A 69 15.60 9.25 -24.66
N HIS A 70 15.00 8.98 -23.50
CA HIS A 70 13.92 9.81 -22.96
C HIS A 70 14.36 11.27 -22.74
N ALA A 71 15.54 11.49 -22.16
CA ALA A 71 16.07 12.84 -21.96
C ALA A 71 16.39 13.58 -23.27
N TYR A 72 16.75 12.85 -24.33
CA TYR A 72 16.98 13.42 -25.66
C TYR A 72 15.68 13.93 -26.29
N TYR A 73 14.63 13.10 -26.30
CA TYR A 73 13.34 13.48 -26.86
C TYR A 73 12.66 14.60 -26.07
N LEU A 74 12.76 14.60 -24.73
CA LEU A 74 12.22 15.67 -23.89
C LEU A 74 12.85 17.04 -24.17
N ARG A 75 14.09 17.09 -24.68
CA ARG A 75 14.79 18.35 -25.00
C ARG A 75 14.45 18.91 -26.37
N HIS A 76 13.94 18.08 -27.28
CA HIS A 76 13.69 18.49 -28.65
C HIS A 76 12.26 18.99 -28.88
N ASP A 77 11.42 19.05 -27.83
CA ASP A 77 10.01 19.48 -27.88
C ASP A 77 9.17 18.76 -28.95
N ASP A 78 9.71 17.65 -29.48
CA ASP A 78 8.95 16.66 -30.21
C ASP A 78 7.93 16.12 -29.23
N ASP A 79 6.65 16.29 -29.54
CA ASP A 79 5.53 15.71 -28.83
C ASP A 79 5.86 14.26 -28.47
N CYS A 80 6.37 14.08 -27.25
CA CYS A 80 6.83 12.80 -26.77
C CYS A 80 5.58 11.94 -26.72
N ASN A 81 5.41 11.00 -27.66
CA ASN A 81 4.39 10.02 -27.42
C ASN A 81 4.61 8.66 -28.06
N LEU A 82 4.63 8.55 -29.39
CA LEU A 82 4.47 7.20 -29.95
C LEU A 82 5.74 6.35 -29.88
N TYR A 83 6.90 6.86 -30.30
CA TYR A 83 8.13 6.05 -30.37
C TYR A 83 8.64 5.60 -29.01
N VAL A 84 8.60 6.47 -27.99
CA VAL A 84 9.04 6.11 -26.64
C VAL A 84 8.07 5.12 -26.00
N VAL A 85 6.76 5.29 -26.20
CA VAL A 85 5.74 4.33 -25.74
C VAL A 85 5.90 2.98 -26.43
N VAL A 86 6.07 2.96 -27.75
CA VAL A 86 6.37 1.72 -28.51
C VAL A 86 7.66 1.08 -28.00
N GLY A 87 8.70 1.87 -27.71
CA GLY A 87 9.93 1.41 -27.09
C GLY A 87 9.70 0.76 -25.72
N CYS A 88 8.84 1.33 -24.87
CA CYS A 88 8.48 0.76 -23.58
C CYS A 88 7.78 -0.59 -23.75
N PHE A 89 6.81 -0.68 -24.66
CA PHE A 89 6.11 -1.94 -24.95
C PHE A 89 7.05 -3.00 -25.54
N LEU A 90 7.92 -2.63 -26.47
CA LEU A 90 8.92 -3.52 -27.04
C LEU A 90 9.87 -4.04 -25.95
N LEU A 91 10.32 -3.16 -25.05
CA LEU A 91 11.17 -3.53 -23.92
C LEU A 91 10.46 -4.53 -22.99
N LEU A 92 9.18 -4.32 -22.70
CA LEU A 92 8.36 -5.26 -21.90
C LEU A 92 8.27 -6.63 -22.57
N VAL A 93 7.96 -6.68 -23.86
CA VAL A 93 7.81 -7.93 -24.62
C VAL A 93 9.15 -8.66 -24.75
N LEU A 94 10.24 -7.95 -25.07
CA LEU A 94 11.57 -8.54 -25.14
C LEU A 94 12.04 -9.04 -23.78
N GLY A 95 11.78 -8.28 -22.71
CA GLY A 95 12.05 -8.72 -21.35
C GLY A 95 11.32 -10.02 -21.02
N ALA A 96 10.00 -10.06 -21.26
CA ALA A 96 9.19 -11.25 -21.04
C ALA A 96 9.67 -12.47 -21.85
N PHE A 97 9.92 -12.28 -23.14
CA PHE A 97 10.38 -13.33 -24.05
C PHE A 97 11.74 -13.89 -23.64
N THR A 98 12.70 -13.03 -23.29
CA THR A 98 14.03 -13.46 -22.87
C THR A 98 13.98 -14.29 -21.59
N THR A 99 13.19 -13.89 -20.58
CA THR A 99 13.06 -14.68 -19.36
C THR A 99 12.36 -16.03 -19.59
N GLU A 100 11.35 -16.08 -20.45
CA GLU A 100 10.66 -17.33 -20.81
C GLU A 100 11.62 -18.32 -21.48
N MET A 101 12.47 -17.84 -22.40
CA MET A 101 13.51 -18.63 -23.04
C MET A 101 14.57 -19.16 -22.06
N MET A 102 14.77 -18.48 -20.93
CA MET A 102 15.68 -18.91 -19.87
C MET A 102 15.05 -19.92 -18.91
N GLY A 103 13.78 -20.29 -19.11
CA GLY A 103 13.03 -21.21 -18.24
C GLY A 103 12.48 -20.57 -16.97
N ILE A 104 12.28 -19.25 -16.99
CA ILE A 104 11.70 -18.45 -15.90
C ILE A 104 10.40 -17.86 -16.41
N HIS A 105 9.39 -17.69 -15.56
CA HIS A 105 8.15 -17.05 -16.00
C HIS A 105 8.35 -15.66 -16.63
N ALA A 106 7.75 -15.47 -17.81
CA ALA A 106 7.69 -14.22 -18.57
C ALA A 106 7.34 -12.97 -17.74
N PHE A 107 6.53 -13.13 -16.68
CA PHE A 107 6.17 -12.04 -15.78
C PHE A 107 7.40 -11.33 -15.17
N PHE A 108 8.44 -12.09 -14.81
CA PHE A 108 9.66 -11.52 -14.21
C PHE A 108 10.40 -10.61 -15.19
N GLY A 109 10.52 -11.01 -16.45
CA GLY A 109 11.17 -10.21 -17.48
C GLY A 109 10.41 -8.93 -17.77
N ALA A 110 9.07 -9.00 -17.88
CA ALA A 110 8.22 -7.82 -18.02
C ALA A 110 8.33 -6.89 -16.80
N PHE A 111 8.37 -7.43 -15.58
CA PHE A 111 8.52 -6.64 -14.35
C PHE A 111 9.86 -5.89 -14.32
N ILE A 112 10.98 -6.57 -14.59
CA ILE A 112 12.32 -5.95 -14.63
C ILE A 112 12.40 -4.90 -15.74
N ALA A 113 11.84 -5.19 -16.92
CA ALA A 113 11.72 -4.22 -18.02
C ALA A 113 10.94 -2.97 -17.58
N GLY A 114 9.82 -3.13 -16.89
CA GLY A 114 9.04 -2.02 -16.32
C GLY A 114 9.82 -1.18 -15.30
N LEU A 115 10.69 -1.80 -14.49
CA LEU A 115 11.58 -1.08 -13.57
C LEU A 115 12.63 -0.21 -14.28
N CYS A 116 12.94 -0.51 -15.53
CA CYS A 116 13.89 0.25 -16.34
C CYS A 116 13.27 1.52 -16.96
N ILE A 117 11.93 1.62 -17.01
CA ILE A 117 11.23 2.77 -17.58
C ILE A 117 11.42 4.03 -16.69
N PRO A 118 11.75 5.21 -17.26
CA PRO A 118 12.04 6.44 -16.52
C PRO A 118 10.83 6.93 -15.73
N ARG A 119 10.97 7.06 -14.39
CA ARG A 119 9.91 7.44 -13.43
C ARG A 119 9.46 8.91 -13.42
N LYS A 120 10.06 9.77 -14.24
CA LYS A 120 9.86 11.23 -14.15
C LYS A 120 9.46 11.79 -15.51
N GLY A 121 8.56 12.77 -15.49
CA GLY A 121 8.09 13.49 -16.67
C GLY A 121 6.69 13.06 -17.12
N GLU A 122 6.20 13.73 -18.16
CA GLU A 122 4.84 13.55 -18.70
C GLU A 122 4.60 12.15 -19.29
N LEU A 123 5.67 11.47 -19.74
CA LEU A 123 5.60 10.13 -20.31
C LEU A 123 4.89 9.13 -19.39
N ILE A 124 5.23 9.12 -18.10
CA ILE A 124 4.65 8.13 -17.18
C ILE A 124 3.25 8.48 -16.76
N GLU A 125 2.92 9.77 -16.64
CA GLU A 125 1.56 10.18 -16.36
C GLU A 125 0.64 9.78 -17.52
N PHE A 126 1.08 10.05 -18.75
CA PHE A 126 0.36 9.65 -19.96
C PHE A 126 0.25 8.12 -20.09
N LEU A 127 1.37 7.41 -19.92
CA LEU A 127 1.42 5.96 -20.06
C LEU A 127 0.59 5.27 -18.97
N SER A 128 0.73 5.71 -17.72
CA SER A 128 -0.01 5.16 -16.59
C SER A 128 -1.50 5.33 -16.80
N LEU A 129 -2.00 6.52 -17.13
CA LEU A 129 -3.45 6.74 -17.30
C LEU A 129 -4.05 5.86 -18.40
N ARG A 130 -3.37 5.73 -19.55
CA ARG A 130 -3.88 4.93 -20.68
C ARG A 130 -3.77 3.43 -20.42
N ILE A 131 -2.63 2.98 -19.90
CA ILE A 131 -2.42 1.57 -19.58
C ILE A 131 -3.31 1.15 -18.41
N GLU A 132 -3.42 1.97 -17.37
CA GLU A 132 -4.26 1.70 -16.20
C GLU A 132 -5.72 1.53 -16.61
N LEU A 133 -6.26 2.40 -17.47
CA LEU A 133 -7.63 2.27 -17.96
C LEU A 133 -7.85 0.93 -18.67
N ILE A 134 -6.96 0.57 -19.60
CA ILE A 134 -7.05 -0.71 -20.33
C ILE A 134 -6.87 -1.91 -19.38
N ILE A 135 -5.93 -1.82 -18.44
CA ILE A 135 -5.68 -2.90 -17.49
C ILE A 135 -6.89 -3.08 -16.57
N VAL A 136 -7.36 -2.02 -15.92
CA VAL A 136 -8.40 -2.08 -14.89
C VAL A 136 -9.77 -2.43 -15.49
N GLU A 137 -10.11 -1.90 -16.66
CA GLU A 137 -11.43 -2.11 -17.27
C GLU A 137 -11.50 -3.41 -18.09
N PHE A 138 -10.39 -3.85 -18.71
CA PHE A 138 -10.42 -4.99 -19.63
C PHE A 138 -9.62 -6.20 -19.13
N PHE A 139 -8.32 -6.04 -18.85
CA PHE A 139 -7.47 -7.18 -18.50
C PHE A 139 -7.72 -7.72 -17.09
N LEU A 140 -7.99 -6.85 -16.12
CA LEU A 140 -8.21 -7.23 -14.72
C LEU A 140 -9.48 -8.08 -14.57
N PRO A 141 -10.65 -7.70 -15.12
CA PRO A 141 -11.84 -8.54 -15.05
C PRO A 141 -11.66 -9.86 -15.80
N LEU A 142 -11.00 -9.84 -16.96
CA LEU A 142 -10.69 -11.05 -17.72
C LEU A 142 -9.75 -11.99 -16.96
N TYR A 143 -8.74 -11.44 -16.28
CA TYR A 143 -7.84 -12.19 -15.41
C TYR A 143 -8.57 -12.87 -14.25
N PHE A 144 -9.44 -12.12 -13.56
CA PHE A 144 -10.26 -12.69 -12.48
C PHE A 144 -11.27 -13.72 -12.99
N ALA A 145 -11.87 -13.52 -14.16
CA ALA A 145 -12.76 -14.50 -14.77
C ALA A 145 -12.01 -15.80 -15.10
N ASN A 146 -10.85 -15.71 -15.75
CA ASN A 146 -10.03 -16.87 -16.07
C ASN A 146 -9.56 -17.60 -14.81
N SER A 147 -9.04 -16.87 -13.81
CA SER A 147 -8.58 -17.50 -12.57
C SER A 147 -9.73 -18.11 -11.76
N GLY A 148 -10.89 -17.45 -11.72
CA GLY A 148 -12.10 -17.96 -11.07
C GLY A 148 -12.60 -19.24 -11.72
N LEU A 149 -12.68 -19.30 -13.06
CA LEU A 149 -13.08 -20.49 -13.80
C LEU A 149 -12.11 -21.67 -13.61
N ASN A 150 -10.82 -21.40 -13.51
CA ASN A 150 -9.82 -22.43 -13.21
C ASN A 150 -9.83 -22.89 -11.75
N THR A 151 -10.51 -22.16 -10.86
CA THR A 151 -10.65 -22.53 -9.45
C THR A 151 -11.70 -23.62 -9.29
N ARG A 152 -11.27 -24.88 -9.27
CA ARG A 152 -12.14 -26.05 -9.09
C ARG A 152 -12.52 -26.23 -7.62
N LEU A 153 -13.56 -25.52 -7.16
CA LEU A 153 -14.09 -25.64 -5.80
C LEU A 153 -14.65 -27.04 -5.50
N THR A 154 -15.05 -27.79 -6.52
CA THR A 154 -15.51 -29.18 -6.41
C THR A 154 -14.44 -30.13 -5.85
N LEU A 155 -13.16 -29.73 -5.88
CA LEU A 155 -12.08 -30.49 -5.25
C LEU A 155 -12.14 -30.44 -3.71
N LEU A 156 -12.82 -29.44 -3.13
CA LEU A 156 -13.00 -29.30 -1.68
C LEU A 156 -14.24 -30.05 -1.17
N ASN A 157 -14.36 -31.34 -1.49
CA ASN A 157 -15.58 -32.11 -1.20
C ASN A 157 -15.52 -32.92 0.12
N THR A 158 -14.38 -32.95 0.80
CA THR A 158 -14.20 -33.77 2.01
C THR A 158 -14.14 -32.90 3.27
N GLY A 159 -14.79 -33.32 4.35
CA GLY A 159 -14.74 -32.60 5.64
C GLY A 159 -13.31 -32.36 6.16
N ARG A 160 -12.37 -33.28 5.88
CA ARG A 160 -10.95 -33.13 6.19
C ARG A 160 -10.29 -31.94 5.46
N ILE A 161 -10.69 -31.68 4.21
CA ILE A 161 -10.19 -30.54 3.41
C ILE A 161 -10.69 -29.23 4.01
N TRP A 162 -11.98 -29.16 4.38
CA TRP A 162 -12.55 -28.00 5.05
C TRP A 162 -11.92 -27.73 6.42
N TRP A 163 -11.66 -28.77 7.21
CA TRP A 163 -10.93 -28.62 8.47
C TRP A 163 -9.53 -28.04 8.25
N THR A 164 -8.79 -28.60 7.28
CA THR A 164 -7.46 -28.10 6.90
C THR A 164 -7.51 -26.64 6.46
N LEU A 165 -8.54 -26.26 5.69
CA LEU A 165 -8.75 -24.88 5.25
C LEU A 165 -9.00 -23.92 6.43
N CYS A 166 -9.83 -24.30 7.40
CA CYS A 166 -10.08 -23.49 8.59
C CYS A 166 -8.80 -23.29 9.40
N VAL A 167 -8.03 -24.36 9.62
CA VAL A 167 -6.73 -24.29 10.30
C VAL A 167 -5.76 -23.40 9.53
N LEU A 168 -5.72 -23.51 8.20
CA LEU A 168 -4.88 -22.70 7.32
C LEU A 168 -5.23 -21.21 7.43
N ILE A 169 -6.52 -20.85 7.43
CA ILE A 169 -6.98 -19.47 7.56
C ILE A 169 -6.54 -18.88 8.91
N ILE A 170 -6.74 -19.61 10.01
CA ILE A 170 -6.35 -19.17 11.35
C ILE A 170 -4.83 -19.00 11.43
N LEU A 171 -4.08 -20.02 11.01
CA LEU A 171 -2.63 -20.01 11.09
C LEU A 171 -2.04 -18.87 10.25
N ALA A 172 -2.54 -18.67 9.02
CA ALA A 172 -2.07 -17.60 8.16
C ALA A 172 -2.43 -16.21 8.71
N SER A 173 -3.60 -16.05 9.34
CA SER A 173 -3.99 -14.81 10.01
C SER A 173 -3.05 -14.48 11.16
N VAL A 174 -2.78 -15.48 12.01
CA VAL A 174 -1.90 -15.33 13.19
C VAL A 174 -0.47 -15.05 12.74
N ALA A 175 0.03 -15.79 11.75
CA ALA A 175 1.37 -15.63 11.20
C ALA A 175 1.60 -14.25 10.55
N LYS A 176 0.55 -13.50 10.22
CA LYS A 176 0.63 -12.14 9.70
C LYS A 176 0.35 -11.08 10.76
N ILE A 177 -0.77 -11.19 11.47
CA ILE A 177 -1.19 -10.17 12.43
C ILE A 177 -0.19 -10.06 13.58
N VAL A 178 0.22 -11.18 14.18
CA VAL A 178 1.04 -11.18 15.40
C VAL A 178 2.40 -10.54 15.17
N PRO A 179 3.22 -10.96 14.19
CA PRO A 179 4.54 -10.36 14.00
C PRO A 179 4.46 -8.90 13.57
N VAL A 180 3.51 -8.52 12.71
CA VAL A 180 3.35 -7.12 12.29
C VAL A 180 2.93 -6.23 13.46
N THR A 181 1.98 -6.71 14.27
CA THR A 181 1.53 -5.99 15.48
C THR A 181 2.68 -5.81 16.46
N LEU A 182 3.44 -6.88 16.72
CA LEU A 182 4.56 -6.84 17.66
C LEU A 182 5.69 -5.95 17.14
N ALA A 183 6.10 -6.10 15.88
CA ALA A 183 7.13 -5.27 15.28
C ALA A 183 6.74 -3.78 15.28
N THR A 184 5.50 -3.46 14.91
CA THR A 184 5.01 -2.07 14.94
C THR A 184 4.96 -1.51 16.36
N ARG A 185 4.59 -2.34 17.35
CA ARG A 185 4.56 -1.94 18.76
C ARG A 185 5.97 -1.65 19.30
N LEU A 186 6.94 -2.49 18.96
CA LEU A 186 8.33 -2.34 19.38
C LEU A 186 9.01 -1.13 18.72
N CYS A 187 8.79 -0.92 17.41
CA CYS A 187 9.43 0.15 16.67
C CYS A 187 8.81 1.53 16.94
N THR A 188 7.47 1.62 16.93
CA THR A 188 6.78 2.92 16.93
C THR A 188 6.20 3.28 18.31
N ARG A 189 6.11 2.33 19.25
CA ARG A 189 5.48 2.48 20.58
C ARG A 189 4.04 3.04 20.55
N LYS A 190 3.38 3.01 19.40
CA LYS A 190 1.99 3.43 19.20
C LYS A 190 1.01 2.52 19.96
N PRO A 191 -0.20 3.01 20.29
CA PRO A 191 -1.19 2.23 21.03
C PRO A 191 -1.54 0.92 20.34
N TRP A 192 -1.92 -0.09 21.13
CA TRP A 192 -2.20 -1.46 20.65
C TRP A 192 -3.22 -1.50 19.50
N TYR A 193 -4.23 -0.64 19.52
CA TYR A 193 -5.21 -0.58 18.43
C TYR A 193 -4.53 -0.26 17.09
N TYR A 194 -3.58 0.69 17.07
CA TYR A 194 -2.90 1.11 15.86
C TYR A 194 -2.03 -0.02 15.30
N CYS A 195 -1.28 -0.68 16.19
CA CYS A 195 -0.43 -1.80 15.82
C CYS A 195 -1.26 -3.00 15.32
N THR A 196 -2.39 -3.28 15.97
CA THR A 196 -3.27 -4.39 15.59
C THR A 196 -4.00 -4.09 14.27
N SER A 197 -4.43 -2.85 14.06
CA SER A 197 -5.00 -2.38 12.78
C SER A 197 -4.01 -2.56 11.62
N MET A 198 -2.73 -2.24 11.81
CA MET A 198 -1.68 -2.50 10.81
C MET A 198 -1.55 -4.00 10.49
N GLY A 199 -1.55 -4.85 11.52
CA GLY A 199 -1.50 -6.31 11.35
C GLY A 199 -2.73 -6.86 10.62
N ILE A 200 -3.92 -6.35 10.94
CA ILE A 200 -5.18 -6.72 10.27
C ILE A 200 -5.16 -6.27 8.80
N LEU A 201 -4.69 -5.05 8.52
CA LEU A 201 -4.55 -4.55 7.15
C LEU A 201 -3.59 -5.41 6.31
N MET A 202 -2.55 -5.97 6.91
CA MET A 202 -1.62 -6.90 6.22
C MET A 202 -2.22 -8.27 5.88
N ASN A 203 -3.43 -8.60 6.34
CA ASN A 203 -4.13 -9.83 5.93
C ASN A 203 -4.86 -9.70 4.59
N THR A 204 -5.00 -8.50 4.04
CA THR A 204 -5.63 -8.34 2.73
C THR A 204 -4.81 -9.07 1.68
N ARG A 205 -5.43 -10.04 1.02
CA ARG A 205 -4.88 -10.73 -0.14
C ARG A 205 -5.45 -10.07 -1.39
N GLY A 206 -4.56 -9.67 -2.29
CA GLY A 206 -4.89 -8.96 -3.52
C GLY A 206 -4.55 -9.76 -4.76
N ILE A 207 -4.43 -9.03 -5.87
CA ILE A 207 -4.17 -9.60 -7.18
C ILE A 207 -2.78 -10.25 -7.28
N VAL A 208 -1.77 -9.67 -6.62
CA VAL A 208 -0.39 -10.16 -6.65
C VAL A 208 -0.30 -11.59 -6.14
N GLN A 209 -0.96 -11.90 -5.03
CA GLN A 209 -0.96 -13.26 -4.49
C GLN A 209 -1.62 -14.25 -5.44
N LEU A 210 -2.71 -13.84 -6.10
CA LEU A 210 -3.40 -14.67 -7.09
C LEU A 210 -2.48 -14.96 -8.30
N ILE A 211 -1.69 -13.98 -8.75
CA ILE A 211 -0.67 -14.16 -9.80
C ILE A 211 0.38 -15.18 -9.37
N VAL A 212 0.94 -15.02 -8.17
CA VAL A 212 1.95 -15.94 -7.62
C VAL A 212 1.40 -17.37 -7.51
N LEU A 213 0.13 -17.52 -7.11
CA LEU A 213 -0.55 -18.82 -7.04
C LEU A 213 -0.67 -19.48 -8.42
N ASN A 214 -1.09 -18.74 -9.46
CA ASN A 214 -1.19 -19.30 -10.82
C ASN A 214 0.18 -19.72 -11.33
N ILE A 215 1.19 -18.87 -11.17
CA ILE A 215 2.57 -19.19 -11.53
C ILE A 215 3.03 -20.47 -10.80
N GLY A 216 2.76 -20.59 -9.50
CA GLY A 216 3.14 -21.79 -8.76
C GLY A 216 2.42 -23.06 -9.22
N VAL A 217 1.20 -22.97 -9.77
CA VAL A 217 0.52 -24.12 -10.41
C VAL A 217 1.14 -24.43 -11.78
N GLU A 218 1.45 -23.42 -12.58
CA GLU A 218 2.13 -23.57 -13.89
C GLU A 218 3.50 -24.24 -13.73
N LEU A 219 4.24 -23.89 -12.67
CA LEU A 219 5.50 -24.53 -12.29
C LEU A 219 5.34 -25.92 -11.65
N ASN A 220 4.10 -26.44 -11.53
CA ASN A 220 3.78 -27.69 -10.83
C ASN A 220 4.25 -27.75 -9.36
N ILE A 221 4.49 -26.59 -8.72
CA ILE A 221 4.84 -26.47 -7.30
C ILE A 221 3.59 -26.67 -6.44
N LEU A 222 2.46 -26.14 -6.90
CA LEU A 222 1.17 -26.20 -6.23
C LEU A 222 0.23 -27.17 -6.95
N SER A 223 -0.41 -28.05 -6.20
CA SER A 223 -1.49 -28.88 -6.74
C SER A 223 -2.78 -28.05 -6.92
N PRO A 224 -3.68 -28.43 -7.84
CA PRO A 224 -4.96 -27.74 -8.03
C PRO A 224 -5.83 -27.65 -6.77
N VAL A 225 -5.71 -28.63 -5.86
CA VAL A 225 -6.43 -28.65 -4.58
C VAL A 225 -5.89 -27.56 -3.66
N ILE A 226 -4.57 -27.45 -3.53
CA ILE A 226 -3.91 -26.45 -2.67
C ILE A 226 -4.16 -25.04 -3.23
N PHE A 227 -4.10 -24.88 -4.55
CA PHE A 227 -4.47 -23.63 -5.23
C PHE A 227 -5.88 -23.18 -4.84
N ALA A 228 -6.87 -24.07 -4.97
CA ALA A 228 -8.26 -23.75 -4.62
C ALA A 228 -8.42 -23.41 -3.13
N MET A 229 -7.72 -24.11 -2.23
CA MET A 229 -7.68 -23.77 -0.80
C MET A 229 -7.14 -22.35 -0.56
N PHE A 230 -6.03 -21.97 -1.20
CA PHE A 230 -5.46 -20.63 -1.02
C PHE A 230 -6.33 -19.52 -1.63
N VAL A 231 -7.02 -19.76 -2.75
CA VAL A 231 -7.97 -18.81 -3.33
C VAL A 231 -9.15 -18.55 -2.37
N VAL A 232 -9.73 -19.61 -1.80
CA VAL A 232 -10.82 -19.47 -0.80
C VAL A 232 -10.31 -18.77 0.45
N MET A 233 -9.15 -19.18 0.97
CA MET A 233 -8.53 -18.56 2.14
C MET A 233 -8.24 -17.06 1.92
N ALA A 234 -7.72 -16.68 0.76
CA ALA A 234 -7.48 -15.29 0.39
C ALA A 234 -8.78 -14.48 0.35
N THR A 235 -9.83 -15.06 -0.24
CA THR A 235 -11.14 -14.42 -0.36
C THR A 235 -11.78 -14.18 1.02
N VAL A 236 -11.77 -15.21 1.87
CA VAL A 236 -12.30 -15.13 3.24
C VAL A 236 -11.54 -14.10 4.06
N LEU A 237 -10.20 -14.06 3.99
CA LEU A 237 -9.41 -13.10 4.75
C LEU A 237 -9.64 -11.66 4.29
N THR A 238 -9.68 -11.42 2.98
CA THR A 238 -9.92 -10.09 2.44
C THR A 238 -11.31 -9.58 2.80
N PHE A 239 -12.35 -10.42 2.70
CA PHE A 239 -13.69 -10.04 3.12
C PHE A 239 -13.81 -9.85 4.63
N SER A 240 -13.09 -10.63 5.44
CA SER A 240 -13.10 -10.50 6.91
C SER A 240 -12.34 -9.27 7.39
N THR A 241 -11.32 -8.82 6.66
CA THR A 241 -10.47 -7.70 7.07
C THR A 241 -11.24 -6.39 7.21
N SER A 242 -12.12 -6.08 6.25
CA SER A 242 -12.93 -4.85 6.26
C SER A 242 -13.86 -4.71 7.49
N PRO A 243 -14.73 -5.68 7.84
CA PRO A 243 -15.60 -5.58 9.00
C PRO A 243 -14.81 -5.60 10.32
N ILE A 244 -13.74 -6.40 10.42
CA ILE A 244 -12.90 -6.44 11.63
C ILE A 244 -12.25 -5.07 11.85
N LEU A 245 -11.71 -4.45 10.80
CA LEU A 245 -11.09 -3.14 10.90
C LEU A 245 -12.12 -2.05 11.23
N TYR A 246 -13.31 -2.12 10.65
CA TYR A 246 -14.41 -1.21 10.96
C TYR A 246 -14.82 -1.28 12.44
N LEU A 247 -14.99 -2.50 12.99
CA LEU A 247 -15.31 -2.70 14.40
C LEU A 247 -14.23 -2.12 15.33
N LEU A 248 -12.96 -2.30 14.96
CA LEU A 248 -11.82 -1.78 15.73
C LEU A 248 -11.76 -0.24 15.69
N TYR A 249 -12.11 0.38 14.56
CA TYR A 249 -12.10 1.83 14.40
C TYR A 249 -13.32 2.51 15.03
N ARG A 250 -14.51 1.91 14.89
CA ARG A 250 -15.76 2.39 15.51
C ARG A 250 -15.64 2.42 17.03
N ARG A 251 -15.11 1.36 17.64
CA ARG A 251 -14.91 1.28 19.09
C ARG A 251 -14.11 2.46 19.63
N LYS A 252 -13.10 2.92 18.89
CA LYS A 252 -12.28 4.07 19.32
C LYS A 252 -13.01 5.41 19.14
N HIS A 253 -13.70 5.61 18.01
CA HIS A 253 -14.44 6.85 17.77
C HIS A 253 -15.53 7.05 18.84
N ASP A 254 -16.19 5.98 19.26
CA ASP A 254 -17.18 6.01 20.33
C ASP A 254 -16.51 6.24 21.71
N SER A 255 -15.36 5.60 22.01
CA SER A 255 -14.62 5.86 23.26
C SER A 255 -14.08 7.28 23.38
N THR A 256 -13.58 7.87 22.27
CA THR A 256 -13.02 9.23 22.28
C THR A 256 -14.13 10.27 22.47
N LYS A 257 -15.30 10.07 21.86
CA LYS A 257 -16.49 10.92 22.09
C LYS A 257 -17.00 10.85 23.52
N LEU A 258 -16.97 9.66 24.13
CA LEU A 258 -17.36 9.48 25.53
C LEU A 258 -16.39 10.18 26.50
N GLU A 259 -15.08 10.10 26.25
CA GLU A 259 -14.06 10.84 27.03
C GLU A 259 -14.22 12.35 26.88
N ASP A 260 -14.41 12.86 25.65
CA ASP A 260 -14.60 14.30 25.40
C ASP A 260 -15.89 14.82 26.06
N SER A 261 -16.98 14.04 26.02
CA SER A 261 -18.26 14.38 26.67
C SER A 261 -18.14 14.40 28.20
N ASN A 262 -17.44 13.43 28.78
CA ASN A 262 -17.22 13.37 30.23
C ASN A 262 -16.32 14.51 30.71
N ASN A 263 -15.27 14.83 29.95
CA ASN A 263 -14.38 15.94 30.26
C ASN A 263 -15.13 17.28 30.20
N ALA A 264 -15.98 17.48 29.18
CA ALA A 264 -16.82 18.67 29.07
C ALA A 264 -17.79 18.82 30.25
N GLN A 265 -18.43 17.72 30.70
CA GLN A 265 -19.28 17.73 31.89
C GLN A 265 -18.50 18.03 33.17
N SER A 266 -17.30 17.44 33.34
CA SER A 266 -16.48 17.71 34.53
C SER A 266 -16.01 19.16 34.61
N LEU A 267 -15.68 19.79 33.47
CA LEU A 267 -15.34 21.21 33.42
C LEU A 267 -16.55 22.07 33.78
N GLN A 268 -17.75 21.75 33.30
CA GLN A 268 -18.96 22.48 33.67
C GLN A 268 -19.24 22.43 35.17
N LEU A 269 -19.08 21.27 35.81
CA LEU A 269 -19.25 21.13 37.25
C LEU A 269 -18.21 21.92 38.06
N ILE A 270 -16.95 21.96 37.60
CA ILE A 270 -15.89 22.75 38.25
C ILE A 270 -16.18 24.25 38.14
N LEU A 271 -16.65 24.71 36.96
CA LEU A 271 -17.04 26.10 36.75
C LEU A 271 -18.23 26.51 37.62
N GLU A 272 -19.20 25.62 37.79
CA GLU A 272 -20.38 25.85 38.64
C GLU A 272 -20.01 25.88 40.13
N GLU A 273 -19.09 25.02 40.57
CA GLU A 273 -18.52 25.07 41.93
C GLU A 273 -17.68 26.33 42.20
N GLU A 274 -16.88 26.79 41.25
CA GLU A 274 -16.13 28.04 41.38
C GLU A 274 -17.07 29.26 41.42
N ASN A 275 -18.11 29.26 40.60
CA ASN A 275 -19.10 30.34 40.59
C ASN A 275 -19.86 30.40 41.92
N ASN A 276 -20.28 29.25 42.46
CA ASN A 276 -20.91 29.16 43.78
C ASN A 276 -19.97 29.50 44.94
N ARG A 277 -18.65 29.26 44.79
CA ARG A 277 -17.64 29.68 45.79
C ARG A 277 -17.44 31.19 45.80
N ASN A 278 -17.53 31.84 44.64
CA ASN A 278 -17.41 33.29 44.52
C ASN A 278 -18.66 34.03 45.04
N ASP A 279 -19.84 33.40 45.02
CA ASP A 279 -21.07 33.94 45.63
C ASP A 279 -21.07 33.94 47.18
N HIS A 280 -20.04 33.38 47.83
CA HIS A 280 -19.87 33.40 49.29
C HIS A 280 -18.64 34.20 49.75
N GLN A 281 -17.93 34.84 48.83
CA GLN A 281 -16.82 35.74 49.13
C GLN A 281 -17.16 37.11 48.53
N ASP A 282 -17.82 37.96 49.31
CA ASP A 282 -17.98 39.38 48.98
C ASP A 282 -16.59 40.01 48.71
N ASP A 283 -16.50 40.75 47.61
CA ASP A 283 -15.40 41.57 47.10
C ASP A 283 -14.21 40.88 46.37
N VAL A 284 -14.39 40.51 45.10
CA VAL A 284 -13.31 40.57 44.07
C VAL A 284 -13.90 41.01 42.71
N PRO A 285 -13.29 41.97 41.96
CA PRO A 285 -13.84 42.43 40.68
C PRO A 285 -13.76 41.36 39.58
N THR A 286 -14.86 41.22 38.85
CA THR A 286 -15.16 40.28 37.74
C THR A 286 -14.15 40.25 36.57
N VAL A 287 -13.06 41.00 36.62
CA VAL A 287 -12.07 41.14 35.53
C VAL A 287 -10.95 40.09 35.63
N GLU A 288 -10.69 39.53 36.82
CA GLU A 288 -9.57 38.60 37.02
C GLU A 288 -9.92 37.12 36.73
N LEU A 289 -11.20 36.74 36.86
CA LEU A 289 -11.70 35.39 36.62
C LEU A 289 -11.74 35.01 35.13
N GLU A 290 -12.18 35.92 34.25
CA GLU A 290 -12.16 35.69 32.79
C GLU A 290 -10.74 35.49 32.26
N SER A 291 -9.76 36.22 32.82
CA SER A 291 -8.34 36.11 32.41
C SER A 291 -7.71 34.78 32.87
N SER A 292 -8.19 34.21 33.97
CA SER A 292 -7.71 32.95 34.54
C SER A 292 -8.37 31.76 33.86
N LEU A 293 -9.66 31.87 33.56
CA LEU A 293 -10.42 30.90 32.76
C LEU A 293 -9.94 30.84 31.31
N GLN A 294 -9.68 31.99 30.67
CA GLN A 294 -9.05 32.01 29.35
C GLN A 294 -7.65 31.40 29.38
N ARG A 295 -6.87 31.62 30.45
CA ARG A 295 -5.54 31.00 30.60
C ARG A 295 -5.63 29.50 30.84
N HIS A 296 -6.61 29.00 31.58
CA HIS A 296 -6.78 27.56 31.80
C HIS A 296 -7.33 26.84 30.56
N ILE A 297 -8.31 27.44 29.86
CA ILE A 297 -8.84 26.94 28.58
C ILE A 297 -7.75 26.97 27.49
N LEU A 298 -6.90 28.01 27.45
CA LEU A 298 -5.73 28.02 26.57
C LEU A 298 -4.75 26.92 26.98
N ASP A 299 -4.38 26.78 28.25
CA ASP A 299 -3.37 25.78 28.66
C ASP A 299 -3.84 24.34 28.42
N ASP A 300 -5.13 24.04 28.61
CA ASP A 300 -5.69 22.72 28.32
C ASP A 300 -5.87 22.46 26.81
N SER A 301 -6.24 23.49 26.04
CA SER A 301 -6.21 23.43 24.57
C SER A 301 -4.78 23.24 24.06
N THR A 302 -3.78 23.87 24.69
CA THR A 302 -2.36 23.73 24.31
C THR A 302 -1.80 22.37 24.75
N LYS A 303 -2.23 21.81 25.89
CA LYS A 303 -1.91 20.43 26.31
C LYS A 303 -2.58 19.39 25.44
N MET A 304 -3.82 19.59 25.02
CA MET A 304 -4.50 18.75 24.03
C MET A 304 -3.85 18.84 22.65
N ASN A 305 -3.45 20.04 22.22
CA ASN A 305 -2.75 20.26 20.96
C ASN A 305 -1.30 19.74 21.01
N ASN A 306 -0.63 19.77 22.16
CA ASN A 306 0.69 19.14 22.37
C ASN A 306 0.60 17.61 22.53
N ARG A 307 -0.50 17.06 23.06
CA ARG A 307 -0.79 15.60 23.00
C ARG A 307 -1.12 15.16 21.57
N ARG A 308 -1.79 15.99 20.77
CA ARG A 308 -1.95 15.78 19.32
C ARG A 308 -0.60 15.85 18.61
N LYS A 309 0.20 16.90 18.81
CA LYS A 309 1.52 17.06 18.18
C LYS A 309 2.51 15.97 18.61
N GLY A 310 2.53 15.56 19.88
CA GLY A 310 3.34 14.44 20.39
C GLY A 310 2.97 13.08 19.81
N LEU A 311 1.79 12.94 19.18
CA LEU A 311 1.37 11.76 18.42
C LEU A 311 1.81 11.79 16.95
N TYR A 312 2.22 12.97 16.44
CA TYR A 312 2.63 13.22 15.05
C TYR A 312 4.11 13.59 14.88
N THR A 313 4.85 13.93 15.94
CA THR A 313 6.28 14.26 15.85
C THR A 313 7.16 13.14 16.37
N SER A 314 7.43 12.15 15.52
CA SER A 314 8.73 11.45 15.51
C SER A 314 8.91 10.64 14.22
N VAL A 315 8.93 11.28 13.05
CA VAL A 315 9.76 10.88 11.89
C VAL A 315 9.93 12.13 11.03
N ASP A 316 11.02 12.85 11.28
CA ASP A 316 11.44 13.97 10.44
C ASP A 316 12.23 13.37 9.26
N VAL A 317 11.54 13.07 8.15
CA VAL A 317 12.20 12.80 6.87
C VAL A 317 11.94 14.02 6.00
N ARG A 318 12.97 14.85 5.84
CA ARG A 318 12.95 16.01 4.92
C ARG A 318 12.63 15.54 3.50
N PHE A 319 11.39 15.73 3.08
CA PHE A 319 11.04 15.84 1.67
C PHE A 319 10.79 17.31 1.35
N ASN A 320 11.58 17.82 0.42
CA ASN A 320 11.60 19.22 -0.02
C ASN A 320 10.39 19.48 -0.96
N THR A 321 9.22 19.80 -0.40
CA THR A 321 7.97 20.02 -1.14
C THR A 321 7.70 21.48 -1.52
N SER A 322 8.62 22.41 -1.24
CA SER A 322 8.41 23.84 -1.49
C SER A 322 8.62 24.27 -2.96
N GLN A 323 9.14 23.41 -3.84
CA GLN A 323 9.32 23.73 -5.26
C GLN A 323 8.23 23.22 -6.20
N SER A 324 7.40 22.24 -5.80
CA SER A 324 6.37 21.68 -6.68
C SER A 324 5.06 22.50 -6.73
N LEU A 325 4.69 23.16 -5.62
CA LEU A 325 3.45 23.94 -5.54
C LEU A 325 3.51 25.26 -6.33
N LEU A 326 4.70 25.87 -6.44
CA LEU A 326 4.88 27.08 -7.25
C LEU A 326 4.88 26.79 -8.76
N HIS A 327 5.07 25.53 -9.17
CA HIS A 327 5.02 25.14 -10.58
C HIS A 327 3.60 24.80 -11.05
N SER A 328 2.73 24.27 -10.16
CA SER A 328 1.33 23.98 -10.51
C SER A 328 0.48 25.25 -10.67
N GLU A 329 0.73 26.31 -9.89
CA GLU A 329 -0.02 27.57 -10.03
C GLU A 329 0.32 28.31 -11.35
N ARG A 330 1.58 28.26 -11.80
CA ARG A 330 1.97 28.84 -13.10
C ARG A 330 1.39 28.07 -14.29
N TYR A 331 1.13 26.77 -14.14
CA TYR A 331 0.53 25.94 -15.19
C TYR A 331 -0.98 26.16 -15.31
N GLN A 332 -1.70 26.30 -14.19
CA GLN A 332 -3.13 26.62 -14.22
C GLN A 332 -3.41 28.04 -14.76
N SER A 333 -2.58 29.02 -14.41
CA SER A 333 -2.68 30.40 -14.93
C SER A 333 -2.59 30.46 -16.47
N ARG A 334 -1.74 29.65 -17.10
CA ARG A 334 -1.61 29.61 -18.57
C ARG A 334 -2.78 28.90 -19.26
N ARG A 335 -3.48 27.99 -18.57
CA ARG A 335 -4.61 27.22 -19.13
C ARG A 335 -5.89 28.06 -19.23
N TYR A 336 -6.13 28.98 -18.30
CA TYR A 336 -7.29 29.89 -18.37
C TYR A 336 -7.15 31.00 -19.41
N SER A 337 -5.93 31.46 -19.72
CA SER A 337 -5.72 32.53 -20.69
C SER A 337 -5.80 32.09 -22.17
N ARG A 338 -5.79 30.77 -22.45
CA ARG A 338 -5.93 30.22 -23.82
C ARG A 338 -7.34 29.73 -24.17
N MET A 339 -8.27 29.71 -23.22
CA MET A 339 -9.63 29.21 -23.44
C MET A 339 -10.65 30.30 -23.81
N THR A 340 -10.17 31.53 -24.06
CA THR A 340 -10.97 32.69 -24.52
C THR A 340 -10.66 33.12 -25.97
N LEU A 341 -9.90 32.31 -26.69
CA LEU A 341 -9.58 32.55 -28.10
C LEU A 341 -9.59 31.20 -28.85
N PHE A 342 -10.75 30.57 -28.91
CA PHE A 342 -11.21 29.67 -29.98
C PHE A 342 -12.70 29.38 -29.81
#